data_AF-L8THS9-F1
#
_entry.id   AF-L8THS9-F1
#
_cell.length_a   1.000
_cell.length_b   1.000
_cell.length_c   1.000
_cell.angle_alpha   90.00
_cell.angle_beta   90.00
_cell.angle_gamma   90.00
#
_symmetry.space_group_name_H-M   'P 1'
#
loop_
_entity.id
_entity.type
_entity.pdbx_description
1 polymer ?
#
loop_
_entity_poly.entity_id
_entity_poly.type
_entity_poly.pdbx_seq_one_letter_code
_entity_poly.pdbx_strand_id
1 'polypeptide(L)' 'MPHPDAWPDFARLYPEPPIEEPLSRNLEDPDDLPADDDLWEEFYALPFVLPKDPFEDREQAPV' A
#
# COMPACT_ATOMS: atom_id res chain seq x y z
N MET A 1 -22.57 -3.64 26.35
CA MET A 1 -22.37 -3.89 24.91
C MET A 1 -22.52 -2.55 24.21
N PRO A 2 -21.52 -2.05 23.47
CA PRO A 2 -21.69 -0.82 22.69
C PRO A 2 -22.82 -1.01 21.66
N HIS A 3 -23.65 0.01 21.50
CA HIS A 3 -24.75 0.01 20.52
C HIS A 3 -24.19 -0.15 19.09
N PRO A 4 -24.87 -0.89 18.20
CA PRO A 4 -24.46 -1.06 16.80
C PRO A 4 -24.40 0.28 16.04
N ASP A 5 -25.08 1.31 16.53
CA ASP A 5 -25.11 2.66 15.94
C ASP A 5 -23.84 3.48 16.21
N ALA A 6 -22.89 2.96 17.01
CA ALA A 6 -21.63 3.63 17.31
C ALA A 6 -20.48 3.26 16.35
N TRP A 7 -20.74 2.39 15.38
CA TRP A 7 -19.73 2.01 14.38
C TRP A 7 -19.60 3.14 13.36
N PRO A 8 -18.38 3.61 13.06
CA PRO A 8 -18.16 4.53 11.96
C PRO A 8 -18.76 3.95 10.68
N ASP A 9 -19.37 4.80 9.86
CA ASP A 9 -19.76 4.42 8.51
C ASP A 9 -18.47 4.26 7.68
N PHE A 10 -17.88 3.06 7.75
CA PHE A 10 -16.62 2.74 7.08
C PHE A 10 -16.73 2.90 5.57
N ALA A 11 -17.93 2.72 5.00
CA ALA A 11 -18.16 2.94 3.57
C ALA A 11 -18.03 4.43 3.17
N ARG A 12 -18.25 5.37 4.09
CA ARG A 12 -17.95 6.79 3.88
C ARG A 12 -16.47 7.14 4.04
N LEU A 13 -15.77 6.44 4.93
CA LEU A 13 -14.36 6.69 5.21
C LEU A 13 -13.44 6.03 4.19
N TYR A 14 -13.88 4.94 3.58
CA TYR A 14 -13.14 4.15 2.61
C TYR A 14 -14.06 3.90 1.41
N PRO A 15 -14.01 4.76 0.37
CA PRO A 15 -14.72 4.48 -0.86
C PRO A 15 -14.28 3.12 -1.40
N GLU A 16 -15.19 2.43 -2.08
CA GLU A 16 -14.87 1.14 -2.70
C GLU A 16 -13.63 1.30 -3.57
N PRO A 17 -12.59 0.47 -3.37
CA PRO A 17 -11.40 0.54 -4.19
C PRO A 17 -11.79 0.32 -5.65
N PRO A 18 -11.03 0.89 -6.60
CA PRO A 18 -11.26 0.63 -8.01
C PRO A 18 -11.23 -0.88 -8.29
N ILE A 19 -12.01 -1.32 -9.27
CA ILE A 19 -12.01 -2.69 -9.77
C ILE A 19 -10.58 -3.08 -10.15
N GLU A 20 -10.12 -4.25 -9.69
CA GLU A 20 -8.79 -4.77 -10.04
C GLU A 20 -8.63 -4.91 -11.56
N GLU A 21 -7.38 -4.79 -12.02
CA GLU A 21 -7.04 -4.86 -13.44
C GLU A 21 -7.51 -6.18 -14.09
N PRO A 22 -7.82 -6.18 -15.40
CA PRO A 22 -8.38 -7.35 -16.09
C PRO A 22 -7.46 -8.57 -15.98
N LEU A 23 -8.07 -9.73 -15.71
CA LEU A 23 -7.40 -11.03 -15.53
C LEU A 23 -6.36 -11.38 -16.60
N SER A 24 -6.52 -10.87 -17.82
CA SER A 24 -5.71 -11.21 -18.99
C SER A 24 -4.49 -10.31 -19.20
N ARG A 25 -4.20 -9.35 -18.31
CA ARG A 25 -3.11 -8.38 -18.51
C ARG A 25 -2.07 -8.33 -17.39
N ASN A 26 -2.25 -9.12 -16.33
CA ASN A 26 -1.38 -9.10 -15.15
C ASN A 26 -0.43 -10.30 -15.08
N LEU A 27 -0.54 -11.25 -16.02
CA LEU A 27 0.34 -12.40 -16.08
C LEU A 27 1.29 -12.20 -17.26
N GLU A 28 2.43 -11.57 -17.01
CA GLU A 28 3.56 -11.67 -17.93
C GLU A 28 4.00 -13.14 -18.00
N ASP A 29 4.36 -13.61 -19.19
CA ASP A 29 4.88 -14.96 -19.33
C ASP A 29 6.22 -15.04 -18.56
N PRO A 30 6.40 -15.98 -17.62
CA PRO A 30 7.67 -16.13 -16.92
C PRO A 30 8.85 -16.35 -17.87
N ASP A 31 8.61 -16.90 -19.06
CA ASP A 31 9.64 -17.09 -20.10
C ASP A 31 10.04 -15.78 -20.79
N ASP A 32 9.23 -14.72 -20.66
CA ASP A 32 9.54 -13.37 -21.17
C ASP A 32 10.37 -12.53 -20.17
N LEU A 33 10.51 -12.98 -18.92
CA LEU A 33 11.31 -12.31 -17.90
C LEU A 33 12.79 -12.74 -18.00
N PRO A 34 13.75 -11.79 -17.98
CA PRO A 34 15.16 -12.13 -17.93
C PRO A 34 15.49 -12.91 -16.64
N ALA A 35 16.16 -14.05 -16.79
CA ALA A 35 16.54 -14.92 -15.66
C ALA A 35 17.53 -14.23 -14.70
N ASP A 36 18.41 -13.40 -15.25
CA ASP A 36 19.38 -12.58 -14.52
C ASP A 36 18.97 -11.11 -14.73
N ASP A 37 18.03 -10.62 -13.92
CA ASP A 37 17.64 -9.21 -13.93
C ASP A 37 18.48 -8.44 -12.90
N ASP A 38 19.49 -7.72 -13.41
CA ASP A 38 20.39 -6.87 -12.61
C ASP A 38 19.62 -5.78 -11.82
N LEU A 39 18.37 -5.48 -12.17
CA LEU A 39 17.51 -4.52 -11.45
C LEU A 39 17.25 -4.96 -10.01
N TRP A 40 17.24 -6.27 -9.72
CA TRP A 40 17.08 -6.76 -8.35
C TRP A 40 18.28 -6.43 -7.48
N GLU A 41 19.49 -6.56 -8.02
CA GLU A 41 20.73 -6.22 -7.31
C GLU A 41 20.79 -4.71 -7.04
N GLU A 42 20.40 -3.88 -8.02
CA GLU A 42 20.29 -2.44 -7.83
C GLU A 42 19.23 -2.07 -6.77
N PHE A 43 18.08 -2.74 -6.77
CA PHE A 43 17.03 -2.53 -5.78
C PHE A 43 17.49 -2.89 -4.36
N TYR A 44 18.17 -4.03 -4.19
CA TYR A 44 18.70 -4.45 -2.89
C TYR A 44 19.94 -3.68 -2.45
N ALA A 45 20.61 -2.98 -3.36
CA ALA A 45 21.69 -2.04 -3.04
C ALA A 45 21.18 -0.71 -2.46
N LEU A 46 19.89 -0.38 -2.64
CA LEU A 46 19.32 0.86 -2.10
C LEU A 46 19.20 0.81 -0.57
N PRO A 47 19.54 1.91 0.14
CA PRO A 47 19.32 1.98 1.57
C PRO A 47 17.82 1.93 1.87
N PHE A 48 17.44 1.16 2.89
CA PHE A 48 16.07 1.16 3.39
C PHE A 48 15.74 2.53 3.99
N VAL A 49 14.70 3.18 3.47
CA VAL A 49 14.20 4.46 3.99
C VAL A 49 12.75 4.26 4.42
N LEU A 50 12.48 4.49 5.71
CA LEU A 50 11.11 4.54 6.21
C LEU A 50 10.42 5.80 5.66
N PRO A 51 9.18 5.70 5.16
CA PRO A 51 8.37 6.86 4.87
C PRO A 51 8.26 7.76 6.11
N LYS A 52 8.21 9.08 5.91
CA LYS A 52 7.93 10.01 7.01
C LYS A 52 6.59 9.66 7.63
N ASP A 53 6.54 9.55 8.95
CA ASP A 53 5.29 9.27 9.66
C ASP A 53 4.31 10.44 9.44
N PRO A 54 3.11 10.19 8.86
CA PRO A 54 2.11 11.23 8.68
C PRO A 54 1.51 11.76 10.00
N PHE A 55 1.83 11.16 11.14
CA PHE A 55 1.32 11.52 12.47
C PHE A 55 2.38 12.12 13.40
N GLU A 56 3.66 12.22 12.98
CA GLU A 56 4.73 12.83 13.79
C GLU A 56 4.42 14.27 14.23
N ASP A 57 3.68 15.03 13.41
CA ASP A 57 3.30 16.42 13.72
C ASP A 57 2.08 16.52 14.69
N ARG A 58 1.38 15.42 14.98
CA ARG A 58 0.17 15.43 15.83
C ARG A 58 0.46 15.31 17.33
N GLU A 59 1.63 14.82 17.72
CA GLU A 59 2.00 14.63 19.12
C GLU A 59 2.52 15.90 19.82
N GLN A 60 2.61 17.02 19.09
CA GLN A 60 3.08 18.31 19.61
C GLN A 60 1.97 19.35 19.88
N ALA A 61 0.71 18.93 19.92
CA ALA A 61 -0.35 19.81 20.41
C ALA A 61 -0.32 19.84 21.95
N PRO A 62 -0.03 21.00 22.59
CA PRO A 62 -0.11 21.10 24.05
C PRO A 62 -1.56 20.93 24.51
N VAL A 63 -1.73 20.13 25.58
CA VAL A 63 -2.98 19.99 26.36
C VAL A 63 -3.34 21.31 27.04
#